data_AF-A0A2G5N342-F1
#
_entry.id   AF-A0A2G5N342-F1
#
_cell.length_a   1.000
_cell.length_b   1.000
_cell.length_c   1.000
_cell.angle_alpha   90.00
_cell.angle_beta   90.00
_cell.angle_gamma   90.00
#
_symmetry.space_group_name_H-M   'P 1'
#
loop_
_entity.id
_entity.type
_entity.pdbx_description
1 polymer ?
#
loop_
_entity_poly.entity_id
_entity_poly.type
_entity_poly.pdbx_seq_one_letter_code
_entity_poly.pdbx_strand_id
1 'polypeptide(L)'
;MAKFFLFMLIGCSASICAEGKSYSLNPSFNDVDAVEFVSVEGERGRTISGRLSGKNGVQYYIADVCEPEGGEAELVDTYTVKGKKSYFLFTCAWLVQHSGIGVHGTQYETFVYTQKKPGLIIRQTELSRSLSGYEGRLESGGRSHFWYSKRKIASAKILELEAGKLIDSITLALSVVRDRLSDADVDAIKAYLSSERIQQLLVDFPVGRSTVVAYNDIGYALAFAGEEVEAYKIFKRVEDVAPGRVVLKLNIADVLWSSDREQSTVYYKQYVSLMREAGKEKLIPLRVIDRINSN
;
A
#
# COMPACT_ATOMS: atom_id res chain seq x y z
N MET A 1 -54.11 22.61 -56.06
CA MET A 1 -54.05 21.34 -55.28
C MET A 1 -52.59 20.96 -55.12
N ALA A 2 -52.24 20.46 -53.92
CA ALA A 2 -50.96 19.88 -53.50
C ALA A 2 -49.80 20.86 -53.19
N LYS A 3 -48.98 20.66 -52.15
CA LYS A 3 -49.01 19.84 -50.92
C LYS A 3 -47.87 20.42 -50.07
N PHE A 4 -48.14 20.90 -48.85
CA PHE A 4 -47.07 21.25 -47.90
C PHE A 4 -46.60 19.97 -47.19
N PHE A 5 -45.31 19.64 -47.33
CA PHE A 5 -44.67 18.58 -46.55
C PHE A 5 -44.17 19.17 -45.23
N LEU A 6 -44.80 18.77 -44.13
CA LEU A 6 -44.33 19.02 -42.77
C LEU A 6 -43.35 17.90 -42.41
N PHE A 7 -42.06 18.22 -42.35
CA PHE A 7 -41.04 17.28 -41.84
C PHE A 7 -41.04 17.36 -40.30
N MET A 8 -41.50 16.29 -39.67
CA MET A 8 -41.45 16.10 -38.22
C MET A 8 -40.04 15.60 -37.85
N LEU A 9 -39.24 16.45 -37.21
CA LEU A 9 -37.97 16.07 -36.61
C LEU A 9 -38.25 15.32 -35.30
N ILE A 10 -38.09 13.99 -35.35
CA ILE A 10 -38.10 13.13 -34.16
C ILE A 10 -36.72 13.29 -33.51
N GLY A 11 -36.66 14.08 -32.43
CA GLY A 11 -35.48 14.17 -31.58
C GLY A 11 -35.28 12.86 -30.83
N CYS A 12 -34.20 12.14 -31.17
CA CYS A 12 -33.73 10.99 -30.41
C CYS A 12 -32.99 11.51 -29.18
N SER A 13 -33.65 11.52 -28.01
CA SER A 13 -32.99 11.79 -26.73
C SER A 13 -32.09 10.60 -26.41
N ALA A 14 -30.78 10.74 -26.65
CA ALA A 14 -29.80 9.79 -26.17
C ALA A 14 -29.88 9.76 -24.63
N SER A 15 -30.44 8.69 -24.08
CA SER A 15 -30.43 8.46 -22.64
C SER A 15 -29.01 8.05 -22.27
N ILE A 16 -28.29 8.97 -21.63
CA ILE A 16 -27.00 8.66 -21.00
C ILE A 16 -27.31 7.63 -19.90
N CYS A 17 -26.99 6.37 -20.16
CA CYS A 17 -27.20 5.29 -19.20
C CYS A 17 -26.12 5.41 -18.12
N ALA A 18 -26.45 6.03 -17.00
CA ALA A 18 -25.58 6.04 -15.84
C ALA A 18 -25.57 4.64 -15.21
N GLU A 19 -24.40 3.99 -15.16
CA GLU A 19 -24.25 2.68 -14.53
C GLU A 19 -24.00 2.86 -13.03
N GLY A 20 -24.93 2.36 -12.21
CA GLY A 20 -24.87 2.40 -10.75
C GLY A 20 -24.40 1.06 -10.17
N LYS A 21 -23.41 1.09 -9.28
CA LYS A 21 -22.91 -0.10 -8.57
C LYS A 21 -22.97 0.09 -7.06
N SER A 22 -23.56 -0.89 -6.37
CA SER A 22 -23.72 -0.89 -4.92
C SER A 22 -22.72 -1.80 -4.22
N TYR A 23 -22.23 -1.35 -3.06
CA TYR A 23 -21.24 -2.01 -2.23
C TYR A 23 -21.74 -2.07 -0.79
N SER A 24 -21.65 -3.24 -0.16
CA SER A 24 -21.96 -3.38 1.27
C SER A 24 -20.79 -2.91 2.13
N LEU A 25 -21.10 -2.18 3.19
CA LEU A 25 -20.15 -1.68 4.18
C LEU A 25 -20.13 -2.59 5.40
N ASN A 26 -19.02 -3.28 5.59
CA ASN A 26 -18.76 -4.09 6.78
C ASN A 26 -17.37 -3.75 7.36
N PRO A 27 -17.31 -3.15 8.57
CA PRO A 27 -18.43 -2.75 9.43
C PRO A 27 -19.30 -1.63 8.84
N SER A 28 -20.48 -1.38 9.41
CA SER A 28 -21.31 -0.24 8.97
C SER A 28 -20.62 1.09 9.26
N PHE A 29 -20.82 2.07 8.38
CA PHE A 29 -20.41 3.45 8.62
C PHE A 29 -21.52 4.17 9.40
N ASN A 30 -21.44 4.08 10.74
CA ASN A 30 -22.53 4.54 11.62
C ASN A 30 -23.83 3.78 11.27
N ASP A 31 -24.89 4.48 10.88
CA ASP A 31 -26.19 3.89 10.52
C ASP A 31 -26.31 3.49 9.03
N VAL A 32 -25.19 3.54 8.29
CA VAL A 32 -25.11 3.24 6.86
C VAL A 32 -24.40 1.91 6.63
N ASP A 33 -25.03 1.02 5.87
CA ASP A 33 -24.51 -0.31 5.54
C ASP A 33 -24.29 -0.54 4.04
N ALA A 34 -24.60 0.44 3.19
CA ALA A 34 -24.30 0.39 1.77
C ALA A 34 -23.89 1.74 1.18
N VAL A 35 -23.08 1.68 0.12
CA VAL A 35 -22.76 2.82 -0.74
C VAL A 35 -23.06 2.45 -2.19
N GLU A 36 -23.68 3.38 -2.92
CA GLU A 36 -23.92 3.30 -4.35
C GLU A 36 -23.03 4.32 -5.05
N PHE A 37 -22.26 3.88 -6.04
CA PHE A 37 -21.49 4.75 -6.92
C PHE A 37 -22.12 4.76 -8.31
N VAL A 38 -22.21 5.94 -8.91
CA VAL A 38 -22.74 6.16 -10.25
C VAL A 38 -21.64 6.74 -11.10
N SER A 39 -21.37 6.08 -12.23
CA SER A 39 -20.42 6.54 -13.24
C SER A 39 -21.15 7.34 -14.31
N VAL A 40 -20.60 8.50 -14.65
CA VAL A 40 -21.14 9.38 -15.69
C VAL A 40 -20.03 9.73 -16.68
N GLU A 41 -20.26 9.39 -17.95
CA GLU A 41 -19.40 9.78 -19.06
C GLU A 41 -19.50 11.28 -19.32
N GLY A 42 -18.36 11.94 -19.51
CA GLY A 42 -18.27 13.37 -19.79
C GLY A 42 -17.18 13.71 -20.80
N GLU A 43 -17.14 14.96 -21.26
CA GLU A 43 -16.18 15.41 -22.30
C GLU A 43 -14.71 15.29 -21.86
N ARG A 44 -14.44 15.32 -20.55
CA ARG A 44 -13.10 15.21 -19.95
C ARG A 44 -12.77 13.81 -19.41
N GLY A 45 -13.62 12.82 -19.70
CA GLY A 45 -13.52 11.45 -19.21
C GLY A 45 -14.66 11.06 -18.28
N ARG A 46 -14.67 9.79 -17.84
CA ARG A 46 -15.64 9.27 -16.88
C ARG A 46 -15.41 9.83 -15.48
N THR A 47 -16.50 10.27 -14.86
CA THR A 47 -16.56 10.71 -13.47
C THR A 47 -17.30 9.72 -12.60
N ILE A 48 -16.94 9.64 -11.31
CA ILE A 48 -17.63 8.78 -10.33
C ILE A 48 -18.13 9.62 -9.17
N SER A 49 -19.44 9.55 -8.91
CA SER A 49 -20.07 10.14 -7.72
C SER A 49 -20.72 9.05 -6.89
N GLY A 50 -20.98 9.30 -5.60
CA GLY A 50 -21.59 8.27 -4.77
C GLY A 50 -22.54 8.78 -3.70
N ARG A 51 -23.38 7.86 -3.22
CA ARG A 51 -24.38 8.08 -2.19
C ARG A 51 -24.38 6.93 -1.20
N LEU A 52 -24.29 7.27 0.07
CA LEU A 52 -24.39 6.34 1.19
C LEU A 52 -25.87 6.16 1.54
N SER A 53 -26.30 4.92 1.76
CA SER A 53 -27.67 4.58 2.14
C SER A 53 -27.68 3.66 3.36
N GLY A 54 -28.53 3.98 4.34
CA GLY A 54 -28.71 3.19 5.55
C GLY A 54 -30.10 2.56 5.64
N LYS A 55 -30.22 1.50 6.46
CA LYS A 55 -31.47 0.73 6.65
C LYS A 55 -32.70 1.55 7.06
N ASN A 56 -32.49 2.72 7.69
CA ASN A 56 -33.57 3.60 8.16
C ASN A 56 -33.93 4.71 7.14
N GLY A 57 -33.52 4.57 5.88
CA GLY A 57 -33.73 5.60 4.84
C GLY A 57 -32.81 6.81 4.96
N VAL A 58 -31.85 6.80 5.89
CA VAL A 58 -30.82 7.83 6.02
C VAL A 58 -29.92 7.79 4.78
N GLN A 59 -29.76 8.93 4.11
CA GLN A 59 -28.87 9.08 2.97
C GLN A 59 -27.82 10.15 3.23
N TYR A 60 -26.59 9.89 2.81
CA TYR A 60 -25.53 10.91 2.76
C TYR A 60 -25.03 11.02 1.33
N TYR A 61 -24.92 12.25 0.84
CA TYR A 61 -24.33 12.54 -0.46
C TYR A 61 -22.82 12.72 -0.30
N ILE A 62 -22.05 12.03 -1.13
CA ILE A 62 -20.61 12.24 -1.24
C ILE A 62 -20.42 13.48 -2.11
N ALA A 63 -19.75 14.50 -1.58
CA ALA A 63 -19.57 15.77 -2.27
C ALA A 63 -18.45 15.71 -3.32
N ASP A 64 -17.46 14.85 -3.08
CA ASP A 64 -16.36 14.65 -4.02
C ASP A 64 -16.79 13.77 -5.21
N VAL A 65 -16.24 14.11 -6.37
CA VAL A 65 -16.37 13.35 -7.60
C VAL A 65 -14.97 12.94 -8.00
N CYS A 66 -14.79 11.69 -8.43
CA CYS A 66 -13.54 11.28 -9.05
C CYS A 66 -13.48 11.88 -10.44
N GLU A 67 -12.82 13.05 -10.55
CA GLU A 67 -12.65 13.80 -11.79
C GLU A 67 -11.16 13.78 -12.17
N PRO A 68 -10.77 12.93 -13.13
CA PRO A 68 -9.37 12.83 -13.50
C PRO A 68 -8.93 14.06 -14.32
N GLU A 69 -7.64 14.40 -14.30
CA GLU A 69 -7.03 15.38 -15.22
C GLU A 69 -6.87 14.78 -16.64
N GLY A 70 -7.92 14.10 -17.13
CA GLY A 70 -7.93 13.27 -18.32
C GLY A 70 -7.84 11.77 -18.02
N GLY A 71 -8.46 10.95 -18.87
CA GLY A 71 -8.55 9.50 -18.70
C GLY A 71 -9.86 9.03 -18.06
N GLU A 72 -9.94 7.74 -17.80
CA GLU A 72 -11.13 7.07 -17.26
C GLU A 72 -10.93 6.83 -15.76
N ALA A 73 -11.72 7.49 -14.90
CA ALA A 73 -11.69 7.19 -13.48
C ALA A 73 -12.34 5.83 -13.18
N GLU A 74 -11.68 5.05 -12.34
CA GLU A 74 -12.15 3.75 -11.86
C GLU A 74 -12.21 3.73 -10.34
N LEU A 75 -13.26 3.11 -9.79
CA LEU A 75 -13.36 2.86 -8.35
C LEU A 75 -12.54 1.62 -7.99
N VAL A 76 -11.44 1.81 -7.27
CA VAL A 76 -10.51 0.75 -6.88
C VAL A 76 -11.02 -0.03 -5.68
N ASP A 77 -11.41 0.68 -4.61
CA ASP A 77 -11.91 0.06 -3.39
C ASP A 77 -12.86 1.02 -2.66
N THR A 78 -13.75 0.46 -1.84
CA THR A 78 -14.59 1.20 -0.91
C THR A 78 -14.89 0.35 0.33
N TYR A 79 -14.72 0.96 1.50
CA TYR A 79 -14.85 0.27 2.78
C TYR A 79 -14.91 1.24 3.95
N THR A 80 -15.01 0.67 5.15
CA THR A 80 -15.05 1.42 6.40
C THR A 80 -13.93 0.99 7.32
N VAL A 81 -13.49 1.93 8.17
CA VAL A 81 -12.49 1.68 9.21
C VAL A 81 -13.04 2.17 10.53
N LYS A 82 -12.94 1.32 11.56
CA LYS A 82 -13.38 1.65 12.91
C LYS A 82 -12.18 2.05 13.78
N GLY A 83 -12.07 3.33 14.10
CA GLY A 83 -11.17 3.89 15.11
C GLY A 83 -11.96 4.50 16.26
N LYS A 84 -11.46 5.59 16.85
CA LYS A 84 -12.25 6.46 17.76
C LYS A 84 -13.45 7.04 17.02
N LYS A 85 -13.30 7.30 15.72
CA LYS A 85 -14.40 7.61 14.80
C LYS A 85 -14.63 6.45 13.83
N SER A 86 -15.84 6.38 13.26
CA SER A 86 -16.07 5.59 12.06
C SER A 86 -15.58 6.39 10.85
N TYR A 87 -14.78 5.76 10.00
CA TYR A 87 -14.31 6.34 8.74
C TYR A 87 -14.93 5.59 7.58
N PHE A 88 -15.43 6.31 6.59
CA PHE A 88 -15.82 5.77 5.30
C PHE A 88 -14.79 6.20 4.26
N LEU A 89 -14.37 5.27 3.41
CA LEU A 89 -13.35 5.51 2.41
C LEU A 89 -13.75 4.96 1.06
N PHE A 90 -13.29 5.65 0.03
CA PHE A 90 -13.17 5.08 -1.28
C PHE A 90 -11.93 5.62 -1.98
N THR A 91 -11.36 4.81 -2.85
CA THR A 91 -10.19 5.15 -3.65
C THR A 91 -10.55 5.06 -5.11
N CYS A 92 -10.28 6.13 -5.83
CA CYS A 92 -10.34 6.16 -7.28
C CYS A 92 -8.93 6.10 -7.85
N ALA A 93 -8.83 5.53 -9.05
CA ALA A 93 -7.59 5.55 -9.82
C ALA A 93 -7.86 5.86 -11.28
N TRP A 94 -6.86 6.46 -11.92
CA TRP A 94 -6.86 6.70 -13.36
C TRP A 94 -5.43 6.71 -13.88
N LEU A 95 -5.28 6.37 -15.15
CA LEU A 95 -3.99 6.42 -15.84
C LEU A 95 -3.61 7.87 -16.13
N VAL A 96 -2.37 8.22 -15.83
CA VAL A 96 -1.77 9.51 -16.18
C VAL A 96 -0.67 9.24 -17.19
N GLN A 97 -0.80 9.84 -18.38
CA GLN A 97 0.16 9.69 -19.46
C GLN A 97 0.41 11.03 -20.13
N HIS A 98 1.59 11.60 -19.88
CA HIS A 98 2.08 12.80 -20.55
C HIS A 98 3.39 12.47 -21.28
N SER A 99 3.26 11.98 -22.51
CA SER A 99 4.38 11.54 -23.34
C SER A 99 5.42 12.64 -23.60
N GLY A 100 5.00 13.92 -23.64
CA GLY A 100 5.90 15.06 -23.85
C GLY A 100 6.87 15.35 -22.71
N ILE A 101 6.57 14.86 -21.50
CA ILE A 101 7.38 15.08 -20.29
C ILE A 101 7.73 13.78 -19.57
N GLY A 102 7.48 12.61 -20.19
CA GLY A 102 7.90 11.31 -19.65
C GLY A 102 7.12 10.80 -18.43
N VAL A 103 6.00 11.43 -18.07
CA VAL A 103 5.14 10.98 -16.97
C VAL A 103 4.24 9.85 -17.46
N HIS A 104 4.31 8.71 -16.80
CA HIS A 104 3.47 7.55 -17.10
C HIS A 104 3.24 6.70 -15.85
N GLY A 105 1.99 6.54 -15.45
CA GLY A 105 1.63 5.81 -14.24
C GLY A 105 0.16 5.89 -13.91
N THR A 106 -0.16 5.64 -12.65
CA THR A 106 -1.52 5.64 -12.12
C THR A 106 -1.61 6.60 -10.95
N GLN A 107 -2.52 7.55 -11.04
CA GLN A 107 -2.90 8.40 -9.92
C GLN A 107 -3.93 7.66 -9.07
N TYR A 108 -3.74 7.67 -7.76
CA TYR A 108 -4.68 7.15 -6.77
C TYR A 108 -5.15 8.31 -5.90
N GLU A 109 -6.45 8.57 -5.88
CA GLU A 109 -7.05 9.53 -4.95
C GLU A 109 -7.96 8.81 -3.98
N THR A 110 -7.62 8.90 -2.70
CA THR A 110 -8.39 8.32 -1.60
C THR A 110 -9.17 9.42 -0.89
N PHE A 111 -10.47 9.23 -0.77
CA PHE A 111 -11.36 10.13 -0.05
C PHE A 111 -11.74 9.50 1.28
N VAL A 112 -11.52 10.24 2.37
CA VAL A 112 -11.81 9.78 3.73
C VAL A 112 -12.89 10.66 4.34
N TYR A 113 -13.96 10.04 4.83
CA TYR A 113 -15.10 10.74 5.41
C TYR A 113 -15.35 10.30 6.84
N THR A 114 -15.82 11.25 7.65
CA THR A 114 -16.36 10.98 8.99
C THR A 114 -17.70 11.67 9.14
N GLN A 115 -18.57 11.15 10.00
CA GLN A 115 -19.80 11.82 10.37
C GLN A 115 -19.49 12.99 11.32
N LYS A 116 -19.96 14.19 10.97
CA LYS A 116 -19.89 15.38 11.85
C LYS A 116 -21.11 15.44 12.77
N LYS A 117 -22.29 15.12 12.21
CA LYS A 117 -23.58 15.01 12.90
C LYS A 117 -24.50 14.10 12.05
N PRO A 118 -25.63 13.60 12.59
CA PRO A 118 -26.59 12.84 11.79
C PRO A 118 -26.96 13.57 10.49
N GLY A 119 -26.92 12.85 9.37
CA GLY A 119 -27.18 13.41 8.03
C GLY A 119 -26.05 14.25 7.41
N LEU A 120 -24.93 14.50 8.11
CA LEU A 120 -23.81 15.27 7.57
C LEU A 120 -22.46 14.55 7.76
N ILE A 121 -21.83 14.21 6.63
CA ILE A 121 -20.44 13.77 6.56
C ILE A 121 -19.53 14.91 6.15
N ILE A 122 -18.26 14.83 6.56
CA ILE A 122 -17.21 15.76 6.16
C ILE A 122 -16.00 14.98 5.66
N ARG A 123 -15.38 15.49 4.58
CA ARG A 123 -14.09 14.99 4.10
C ARG A 123 -13.00 15.33 5.12
N GLN A 124 -12.14 14.37 5.40
CA GLN A 124 -10.93 14.52 6.19
C GLN A 124 -9.76 14.74 5.24
N THR A 125 -9.48 16.00 4.91
CA THR A 125 -8.51 16.38 3.87
C THR A 125 -7.11 15.82 4.13
N GLU A 126 -6.62 15.90 5.36
CA GLU A 126 -5.28 15.41 5.71
C GLU A 126 -5.14 13.89 5.61
N LEU A 127 -6.17 13.14 6.02
CA LEU A 127 -6.22 11.68 5.86
C LEU A 127 -6.32 11.29 4.39
N SER A 128 -7.18 11.99 3.64
CA SER A 128 -7.37 11.78 2.19
C SER A 128 -6.05 11.97 1.45
N ARG A 129 -5.35 13.08 1.73
CA ARG A 129 -4.05 13.40 1.14
C ARG A 129 -2.99 12.35 1.50
N SER A 130 -2.95 11.94 2.76
CA SER A 130 -1.96 10.97 3.26
C SER A 130 -2.13 9.56 2.67
N LEU A 131 -3.34 9.21 2.21
CA LEU A 131 -3.68 7.93 1.59
C LEU A 131 -3.82 8.01 0.06
N SER A 132 -3.57 9.18 -0.52
CA SER A 132 -3.51 9.36 -1.97
C SER A 132 -2.05 9.29 -2.42
N GLY A 133 -1.82 9.03 -3.70
CA GLY A 133 -0.48 8.98 -4.22
C GLY A 133 -0.44 8.60 -5.69
N TYR A 134 0.77 8.61 -6.25
CA TYR A 134 1.01 8.27 -7.63
C TYR A 134 1.98 7.08 -7.69
N GLU A 135 1.69 6.11 -8.56
CA GLU A 135 2.56 4.97 -8.87
C GLU A 135 3.00 5.06 -10.32
N GLY A 136 4.29 5.26 -10.58
CA GLY A 136 4.79 5.33 -11.95
C GLY A 136 6.01 6.23 -12.12
N ARG A 137 6.28 6.60 -13.37
CA ARG A 137 7.42 7.45 -13.76
C ARG A 137 7.06 8.92 -13.64
N LEU A 138 8.00 9.70 -13.12
CA LEU A 138 7.96 11.16 -12.97
C LEU A 138 8.72 11.85 -14.11
N GLU A 139 8.52 13.16 -14.25
CA GLU A 139 9.14 13.99 -15.29
C GLU A 139 10.67 13.92 -15.28
N SER A 140 11.27 13.86 -14.10
CA SER A 140 12.73 13.78 -13.90
C SER A 140 13.31 12.39 -14.18
N GLY A 141 12.51 11.43 -14.66
CA GLY A 141 12.89 10.04 -14.85
C GLY A 141 12.87 9.19 -13.58
N GLY A 142 12.64 9.81 -12.41
CA GLY A 142 12.44 9.10 -11.15
C GLY A 142 11.15 8.28 -11.13
N ARG A 143 11.01 7.41 -10.11
CA ARG A 143 9.78 6.67 -9.84
C ARG A 143 9.09 7.20 -8.59
N SER A 144 7.77 7.21 -8.62
CA SER A 144 6.91 7.41 -7.46
C SER A 144 6.18 6.10 -7.16
N HIS A 145 5.86 5.91 -5.88
CA HIS A 145 5.23 4.69 -5.38
C HIS A 145 4.03 5.03 -4.48
N PHE A 146 2.95 4.29 -4.65
CA PHE A 146 1.74 4.45 -3.86
C PHE A 146 1.70 3.46 -2.69
N TRP A 147 2.03 3.94 -1.48
CA TRP A 147 2.34 3.05 -0.34
C TRP A 147 1.15 2.34 0.30
N TYR A 148 -0.05 2.92 0.23
CA TYR A 148 -1.21 2.48 1.02
C TYR A 148 -2.29 1.85 0.15
N SER A 149 -1.89 1.07 -0.85
CA SER A 149 -2.79 0.49 -1.87
C SER A 149 -3.71 -0.61 -1.32
N LYS A 150 -3.29 -1.34 -0.28
CA LYS A 150 -4.10 -2.40 0.32
C LYS A 150 -4.95 -1.87 1.47
N ARG A 151 -6.22 -2.29 1.50
CA ARG A 151 -7.19 -1.99 2.58
C ARG A 151 -6.60 -2.10 3.99
N LYS A 152 -5.90 -3.20 4.28
CA LYS A 152 -5.30 -3.44 5.61
C LYS A 152 -4.24 -2.39 5.98
N ILE A 153 -3.41 -1.99 5.01
CA ILE A 153 -2.33 -1.02 5.22
C ILE A 153 -2.90 0.39 5.36
N ALA A 154 -3.79 0.81 4.46
CA ALA A 154 -4.48 2.09 4.55
C ALA A 154 -5.29 2.22 5.85
N SER A 155 -6.01 1.17 6.26
CA SER A 155 -6.73 1.15 7.55
C SER A 155 -5.80 1.37 8.73
N ALA A 156 -4.65 0.69 8.76
CA ALA A 156 -3.65 0.88 9.81
C ALA A 156 -3.09 2.31 9.81
N LYS A 157 -2.81 2.88 8.63
CA LYS A 157 -2.33 4.27 8.51
C LYS A 157 -3.33 5.28 9.08
N ILE A 158 -4.63 5.11 8.84
CA ILE A 158 -5.68 5.97 9.42
C ILE A 158 -5.63 5.93 10.95
N LEU A 159 -5.54 4.73 11.53
CA LEU A 159 -5.51 4.56 12.98
C LEU A 159 -4.25 5.16 13.60
N GLU A 160 -3.12 5.10 12.90
CA GLU A 160 -1.89 5.77 13.33
C GLU A 160 -2.02 7.30 13.29
N LEU A 161 -2.57 7.85 12.21
CA LEU A 161 -2.83 9.30 12.08
C LEU A 161 -3.86 9.79 13.12
N GLU A 162 -4.90 9.02 13.41
CA GLU A 162 -5.87 9.29 14.49
C GLU A 162 -5.22 9.28 15.88
N ALA A 163 -4.16 8.49 16.05
CA ALA A 163 -3.33 8.47 17.25
C ALA A 163 -2.26 9.59 17.28
N GLY A 164 -2.21 10.46 16.25
CA GLY A 164 -1.22 11.54 16.13
C GLY A 164 0.15 11.10 15.66
N LYS A 165 0.29 9.88 15.13
CA LYS A 165 1.56 9.36 14.61
C LYS A 165 1.71 9.75 13.15
N LEU A 166 2.68 10.62 12.87
CA LEU A 166 2.99 11.05 11.50
C LEU A 166 3.87 10.04 10.77
N ILE A 167 4.78 9.41 11.52
CA ILE A 167 5.71 8.39 11.04
C ILE A 167 5.06 7.02 11.21
N ASP A 168 5.22 6.16 10.19
CA ASP A 168 4.71 4.80 10.22
C ASP A 168 5.36 4.03 11.37
N SER A 169 4.55 3.32 12.17
CA SER A 169 5.13 2.42 13.16
C SER A 169 5.95 1.32 12.48
N ILE A 170 6.86 0.69 13.22
CA ILE A 170 7.61 -0.46 12.72
C ILE A 170 6.70 -1.58 12.17
N THR A 171 5.49 -1.72 12.71
CA THR A 171 4.51 -2.73 12.25
C THR A 171 3.87 -2.33 10.92
N LEU A 172 3.50 -1.04 10.77
CA LEU A 172 2.96 -0.53 9.52
C LEU A 172 4.03 -0.53 8.43
N ALA A 173 5.24 -0.07 8.75
CA ALA A 173 6.38 -0.10 7.84
C ALA A 173 6.66 -1.52 7.33
N LEU A 174 6.68 -2.51 8.23
CA LEU A 174 6.84 -3.90 7.85
C LEU A 174 5.69 -4.42 6.96
N SER A 175 4.46 -3.93 7.16
CA SER A 175 3.32 -4.30 6.32
C SER A 175 3.45 -3.77 4.90
N VAL A 176 3.91 -2.53 4.74
CA VAL A 176 4.20 -1.93 3.42
C VAL A 176 5.33 -2.69 2.73
N VAL A 177 6.43 -2.97 3.44
CA VAL A 177 7.57 -3.69 2.90
C VAL A 177 7.20 -5.10 2.45
N ARG A 178 6.39 -5.81 3.23
CA ARG A 178 5.93 -7.16 2.88
C ARG A 178 5.03 -7.19 1.65
N ASP A 179 4.19 -6.16 1.47
CA ASP A 179 3.37 -6.01 0.26
C ASP A 179 4.27 -5.88 -0.97
N ARG A 180 5.23 -4.95 -0.93
CA ARG A 180 6.19 -4.74 -2.04
C ARG A 180 7.10 -5.94 -2.28
N LEU A 181 7.50 -6.64 -1.22
CA LEU A 181 8.25 -7.89 -1.33
C LEU A 181 7.45 -9.00 -2.02
N SER A 182 6.13 -9.07 -1.79
CA SER A 182 5.27 -10.06 -2.44
C SER A 182 5.14 -9.84 -3.95
N ASP A 183 5.25 -8.58 -4.38
CA ASP A 183 5.27 -8.19 -5.80
C ASP A 183 6.69 -8.18 -6.40
N ALA A 184 7.72 -8.53 -5.60
CA ALA A 184 9.14 -8.42 -5.95
C ALA A 184 9.55 -7.01 -6.44
N ASP A 185 8.88 -5.96 -5.93
CA ASP A 185 9.09 -4.57 -6.32
C ASP A 185 10.32 -3.97 -5.59
N VAL A 186 11.50 -4.30 -6.10
CA VAL A 186 12.78 -3.90 -5.50
C VAL A 186 12.95 -2.38 -5.44
N ASP A 187 12.48 -1.65 -6.44
CA ASP A 187 12.57 -0.19 -6.49
C ASP A 187 11.75 0.44 -5.36
N ALA A 188 10.50 -0.02 -5.17
CA ALA A 188 9.65 0.45 -4.08
C ALA A 188 10.20 0.07 -2.70
N ILE A 189 10.80 -1.11 -2.54
CA ILE A 189 11.45 -1.50 -1.28
C ILE A 189 12.57 -0.52 -0.93
N LYS A 190 13.46 -0.21 -1.89
CA LYS A 190 14.56 0.76 -1.69
C LYS A 190 14.04 2.14 -1.37
N ALA A 191 13.06 2.61 -2.14
CA ALA A 191 12.47 3.94 -1.95
C ALA A 191 11.76 4.06 -0.59
N TYR A 192 11.06 3.01 -0.15
CA TYR A 192 10.41 3.01 1.15
C TYR A 192 11.41 2.91 2.29
N LEU A 193 12.39 2.00 2.19
CA LEU A 193 13.43 1.79 3.19
C LEU A 193 14.68 2.63 2.87
N SER A 194 14.50 3.93 2.61
CA SER A 194 15.64 4.84 2.46
C SER A 194 16.48 4.87 3.74
N SER A 195 17.76 5.22 3.60
CA SER A 195 18.69 5.35 4.73
C SER A 195 18.12 6.26 5.84
N GLU A 196 17.49 7.37 5.46
CA GLU A 196 16.87 8.32 6.39
C GLU A 196 15.70 7.67 7.13
N ARG A 197 14.83 6.94 6.42
CA ARG A 197 13.68 6.28 7.06
C ARG A 197 14.13 5.15 7.98
N ILE A 198 15.13 4.36 7.58
CA ILE A 198 15.72 3.32 8.42
C ILE A 198 16.27 3.93 9.71
N GLN A 199 17.04 5.02 9.60
CA GLN A 199 17.57 5.73 10.77
C GLN A 199 16.44 6.24 11.68
N GLN A 200 15.40 6.85 11.11
CA GLN A 200 14.24 7.31 11.87
C GLN A 200 13.53 6.15 12.58
N LEU A 201 13.31 5.03 11.90
CA LEU A 201 12.73 3.83 12.51
C LEU A 201 13.57 3.33 13.67
N LEU A 202 14.90 3.27 13.53
CA LEU A 202 15.82 2.83 14.58
C LEU A 202 15.83 3.76 15.79
N VAL A 203 15.59 5.06 15.60
CA VAL A 203 15.46 6.05 16.68
C VAL A 203 14.12 5.88 17.40
N ASP A 204 13.02 5.81 16.65
CA ASP A 204 11.66 5.79 17.22
C ASP A 204 11.28 4.41 17.78
N PHE A 205 11.80 3.34 17.19
CA PHE A 205 11.52 1.95 17.53
C PHE A 205 12.82 1.14 17.67
N PRO A 206 13.68 1.40 18.68
CA PRO A 206 14.98 0.74 18.78
C PRO A 206 14.93 -0.78 18.68
N VAL A 207 16.01 -1.38 18.18
CA VAL A 207 16.13 -2.84 18.11
C VAL A 207 16.11 -3.41 19.52
N GLY A 208 15.09 -4.23 19.79
CA GLY A 208 14.81 -4.79 21.10
C GLY A 208 13.95 -6.05 20.97
N ARG A 209 13.67 -6.73 22.09
CA ARG A 209 12.96 -8.02 22.08
C ARG A 209 11.63 -8.00 21.32
N SER A 210 10.89 -6.88 21.35
CA SER A 210 9.62 -6.73 20.65
C SER A 210 9.77 -6.37 19.15
N THR A 211 10.92 -5.87 18.72
CA THR A 211 11.15 -5.38 17.34
C THR A 211 12.15 -6.23 16.55
N VAL A 212 12.88 -7.17 17.18
CA VAL A 212 13.89 -8.01 16.51
C VAL A 212 13.34 -8.80 15.31
N VAL A 213 12.08 -9.24 15.37
CA VAL A 213 11.45 -9.93 14.22
C VAL A 213 11.29 -8.97 13.05
N ALA A 214 10.76 -7.77 13.31
CA ALA A 214 10.53 -6.77 12.28
C ALA A 214 11.85 -6.31 11.63
N TYR A 215 12.89 -6.06 12.44
CA TYR A 215 14.19 -5.66 11.89
C TYR A 215 14.89 -6.77 11.13
N ASN A 216 14.76 -8.03 11.55
CA ASN A 216 15.26 -9.16 10.75
C ASN A 216 14.55 -9.23 9.39
N ASP A 217 13.25 -8.96 9.34
CA ASP A 217 12.49 -9.01 8.09
C ASP A 217 12.77 -7.78 7.20
N ILE A 218 12.99 -6.61 7.80
CA ILE A 218 13.45 -5.40 7.08
C ILE A 218 14.84 -5.62 6.48
N GLY A 219 15.77 -6.18 7.26
CA GLY A 219 17.10 -6.52 6.76
C GLY A 219 17.04 -7.54 5.60
N TYR A 220 16.13 -8.52 5.69
CA TYR A 220 15.90 -9.46 4.58
C TYR A 220 15.39 -8.75 3.33
N ALA A 221 14.42 -7.84 3.47
CA ALA A 221 13.88 -7.09 2.33
C ALA A 221 14.94 -6.18 1.68
N LEU A 222 15.80 -5.55 2.48
CA LEU A 222 16.95 -4.79 1.98
C LEU A 222 17.92 -5.68 1.19
N ALA A 223 18.30 -6.83 1.75
CA ALA A 223 19.16 -7.79 1.06
C ALA A 223 18.53 -8.29 -0.25
N PHE A 224 17.22 -8.56 -0.25
CA PHE A 224 16.47 -8.95 -1.44
C PHE A 224 16.50 -7.86 -2.52
N ALA A 225 16.45 -6.59 -2.13
CA ALA A 225 16.59 -5.46 -3.04
C ALA A 225 18.05 -5.18 -3.44
N GLY A 226 19.03 -5.94 -2.94
CA GLY A 226 20.45 -5.73 -3.22
C GLY A 226 21.12 -4.66 -2.35
N GLU A 227 20.45 -4.17 -1.30
CA GLU A 227 21.02 -3.26 -0.30
C GLU A 227 21.78 -4.04 0.79
N GLU A 228 22.74 -4.87 0.36
CA GLU A 228 23.47 -5.84 1.19
C GLU A 228 24.21 -5.17 2.37
N VAL A 229 24.85 -4.02 2.14
CA VAL A 229 25.59 -3.29 3.18
C VAL A 229 24.66 -2.81 4.29
N GLU A 230 23.50 -2.24 3.93
CA GLU A 230 22.55 -1.73 4.92
C GLU A 230 21.82 -2.87 5.63
N ALA A 231 21.46 -3.92 4.89
CA ALA A 231 20.92 -5.16 5.45
C ALA A 231 21.85 -5.75 6.53
N TYR A 232 23.16 -5.84 6.25
CA TYR A 232 24.14 -6.36 7.21
C TYR A 232 24.20 -5.51 8.49
N LYS A 233 24.20 -4.18 8.38
CA LYS A 233 24.17 -3.29 9.56
C LYS A 233 22.95 -3.55 10.44
N ILE A 234 21.77 -3.73 9.83
CA ILE A 234 20.54 -4.07 10.56
C ILE A 234 20.67 -5.44 11.22
N PHE A 235 21.14 -6.45 10.50
CA PHE A 235 21.31 -7.78 11.04
C PHE A 235 22.27 -7.83 12.24
N LYS A 236 23.36 -7.07 12.21
CA LYS A 236 24.29 -6.96 13.35
C LYS A 236 23.59 -6.42 14.59
N ARG A 237 22.78 -5.37 14.46
CA ARG A 237 21.98 -4.85 15.60
C ARG A 237 20.97 -5.87 16.12
N VAL A 238 20.36 -6.66 15.23
CA VAL A 238 19.44 -7.75 15.65
C VAL A 238 20.22 -8.84 16.38
N GLU A 239 21.41 -9.17 15.91
CA GLU A 239 22.26 -10.20 16.52
C GLU A 239 22.68 -9.83 17.94
N ASP A 240 23.02 -8.55 18.18
CA ASP A 240 23.37 -8.06 19.52
C ASP A 240 22.25 -8.30 20.55
N VAL A 241 20.99 -8.27 20.10
CA VAL A 241 19.81 -8.47 20.96
C VAL A 241 19.34 -9.92 20.99
N ALA A 242 19.48 -10.66 19.88
CA ALA A 242 18.95 -12.00 19.70
C ALA A 242 19.96 -12.93 19.00
N PRO A 243 21.11 -13.23 19.63
CA PRO A 243 22.22 -13.95 18.98
C PRO A 243 21.87 -15.40 18.60
N GLY A 244 20.89 -16.01 19.27
CA GLY A 244 20.40 -17.37 18.97
C GLY A 244 19.35 -17.45 17.87
N ARG A 245 19.00 -16.35 17.19
CA ARG A 245 17.97 -16.35 16.14
C ARG A 245 18.46 -17.11 14.91
N VAL A 246 17.96 -18.33 14.73
CA VAL A 246 18.41 -19.25 13.66
C VAL A 246 18.35 -18.61 12.25
N VAL A 247 17.21 -18.03 11.88
CA VAL A 247 17.01 -17.42 10.54
C VAL A 247 17.95 -16.23 10.30
N LEU A 248 18.33 -15.50 11.35
CA LEU A 248 19.26 -14.37 11.24
C LEU A 248 20.65 -14.83 10.77
N LYS A 249 21.12 -16.00 11.26
CA LYS A 249 22.41 -16.56 10.86
C LYS A 249 22.45 -16.86 9.37
N LEU A 250 21.37 -17.42 8.83
CA LEU A 250 21.25 -17.65 7.40
C LEU A 250 21.25 -16.33 6.62
N ASN A 251 20.48 -15.34 7.07
CA ASN A 251 20.39 -14.03 6.41
C ASN A 251 21.73 -13.28 6.38
N ILE A 252 22.48 -13.30 7.50
CA ILE A 252 23.83 -12.71 7.55
C ILE A 252 24.77 -13.47 6.61
N ALA A 253 24.75 -14.80 6.64
CA ALA A 253 25.59 -15.61 5.76
C ALA A 253 25.33 -15.30 4.28
N ASP A 254 24.06 -15.14 3.90
CA ASP A 254 23.68 -14.85 2.52
C ASP A 254 24.22 -13.51 2.03
N VAL A 255 24.08 -12.47 2.84
CA VAL A 255 24.58 -11.12 2.52
C VAL A 255 26.10 -11.06 2.45
N LEU A 256 26.80 -11.82 3.30
CA LEU A 256 28.27 -11.82 3.31
C LEU A 256 28.87 -12.70 2.21
N TRP A 257 28.10 -13.54 1.52
CA TRP A 257 28.67 -14.57 0.64
C TRP A 257 29.55 -14.01 -0.50
N SER A 258 29.16 -12.87 -1.07
CA SER A 258 29.86 -12.20 -2.17
C SER A 258 31.08 -11.38 -1.69
N SER A 259 31.04 -10.89 -0.45
CA SER A 259 31.96 -9.86 0.06
C SER A 259 32.96 -10.37 1.09
N ASP A 260 32.55 -11.32 1.94
CA ASP A 260 33.37 -11.94 2.98
C ASP A 260 32.97 -13.42 3.13
N ARG A 261 33.55 -14.24 2.25
CA ARG A 261 33.23 -15.66 2.14
C ARG A 261 33.63 -16.46 3.37
N GLU A 262 34.70 -16.05 4.04
CA GLU A 262 35.18 -16.69 5.27
C GLU A 262 34.15 -16.49 6.39
N GLN A 263 33.77 -15.24 6.65
CA GLN A 263 32.78 -14.93 7.68
C GLN A 263 31.40 -15.50 7.32
N SER A 264 31.01 -15.45 6.05
CA SER A 264 29.77 -16.08 5.55
C SER A 264 29.73 -17.57 5.89
N THR A 265 30.83 -18.29 5.65
CA THR A 265 30.96 -19.72 5.95
C THR A 265 30.81 -20.00 7.45
N VAL A 266 31.36 -19.14 8.31
CA VAL A 266 31.17 -19.23 9.77
C VAL A 266 29.68 -19.15 10.14
N TYR A 267 28.94 -18.20 9.56
CA TYR A 267 27.51 -18.05 9.83
C TYR A 267 26.67 -19.22 9.28
N TYR A 268 26.98 -19.76 8.10
CA TYR A 268 26.31 -20.97 7.62
C TYR A 268 26.52 -22.16 8.56
N LYS A 269 27.73 -22.36 9.07
CA LYS A 269 28.01 -23.43 10.03
C LYS A 269 27.21 -23.25 11.32
N GLN A 270 27.11 -22.01 11.83
CA GLN A 270 26.26 -21.70 12.99
C GLN A 270 24.77 -22.01 12.72
N TYR A 271 24.26 -21.59 11.56
CA TYR A 271 22.88 -21.89 11.14
C TYR A 271 22.62 -23.41 11.11
N VAL A 272 23.53 -24.19 10.50
CA VAL A 272 23.42 -25.65 10.41
C VAL A 272 23.43 -26.29 11.81
N SER A 273 24.29 -25.83 12.72
CA SER A 273 24.30 -26.33 14.12
C SER A 273 22.95 -26.10 14.79
N LEU A 274 22.44 -24.87 14.74
CA LEU A 274 21.16 -24.51 15.37
C LEU A 274 19.98 -25.27 14.77
N MET A 275 19.98 -25.52 13.46
CA MET A 275 18.93 -26.32 12.81
C MET A 275 18.98 -27.79 13.22
N ARG A 276 20.19 -28.37 13.40
CA ARG A 276 20.38 -29.74 13.91
C ARG A 276 19.94 -29.88 15.36
N GLU A 277 20.35 -28.96 16.22
CA GLU A 277 19.93 -28.92 17.63
C GLU A 277 18.40 -28.84 17.78
N ALA A 278 17.72 -28.20 16.83
CA ALA A 278 16.27 -28.11 16.78
C ALA A 278 15.57 -29.31 16.09
N GLY A 279 16.30 -30.32 15.61
CA GLY A 279 15.77 -31.47 14.87
C GLY A 279 15.14 -31.10 13.51
N LYS A 280 15.65 -30.04 12.87
CA LYS A 280 15.12 -29.46 11.62
C LYS A 280 16.09 -29.61 10.44
N GLU A 281 16.93 -30.63 10.45
CA GLU A 281 17.98 -30.86 9.43
C GLU A 281 17.42 -30.90 8.01
N LYS A 282 16.23 -31.49 7.85
CA LYS A 282 15.54 -31.61 6.57
C LYS A 282 15.13 -30.27 5.95
N LEU A 283 15.11 -29.20 6.75
CA LEU A 283 14.77 -27.84 6.29
C LEU A 283 16.01 -27.00 5.95
N ILE A 284 17.22 -27.53 6.10
CA ILE A 284 18.46 -26.85 5.71
C ILE A 284 18.49 -26.77 4.17
N PRO A 285 18.56 -25.57 3.56
CA PRO A 285 18.64 -25.43 2.11
C PRO A 285 19.93 -26.04 1.56
N LEU A 286 19.86 -26.76 0.43
CA LEU A 286 21.03 -27.39 -0.20
C LEU A 286 22.18 -26.40 -0.45
N ARG A 287 21.84 -25.17 -0.90
CA ARG A 287 22.82 -24.08 -1.10
C ARG A 287 23.71 -23.80 0.11
N VAL A 288 23.22 -24.04 1.33
CA VAL A 288 24.00 -23.83 2.55
C VAL A 288 25.13 -24.86 2.64
N ILE A 289 24.84 -26.11 2.32
CA ILE A 289 25.82 -27.20 2.33
C ILE A 289 26.85 -26.97 1.21
N ASP A 290 26.38 -26.62 0.02
CA ASP A 290 27.26 -26.33 -1.12
C ASP A 290 28.21 -25.16 -0.79
N ARG A 291 27.68 -24.08 -0.21
CA ARG A 291 28.47 -22.91 0.19
C ARG A 291 29.51 -23.23 1.26
N ILE A 292 29.20 -24.09 2.23
CA ILE A 292 30.17 -24.53 3.25
C ILE A 292 31.30 -25.37 2.62
N ASN A 293 31.01 -26.18 1.60
CA ASN A 293 31.96 -27.10 0.98
C ASN A 293 32.76 -26.48 -0.18
N SER A 294 32.31 -25.34 -0.69
CA SER A 294 32.96 -24.60 -1.76
C SER A 294 34.10 -23.75 -1.17
N ASN A 295 35.25 -24.37 -0.91
CA ASN A 295 36.51 -23.65 -0.63
C ASN A 295 36.96 -22.87 -1.86
#